data_AF-A0A1I7S8E5-F1
#
_entry.id   AF-A0A1I7S8E5-F1
#
_cell.length_a   1.000
_cell.length_b   1.000
_cell.length_c   1.000
_cell.angle_alpha   90.00
_cell.angle_beta   90.00
_cell.angle_gamma   90.00
#
_symmetry.space_group_name_H-M   'P 1'
#
loop_
_entity.id
_entity.type
_entity.pdbx_description
1 polymer ?
#
loop_
_entity_poly.entity_id
_entity_poly.type
_entity_poly.pdbx_seq_one_letter_code
_entity_poly.pdbx_strand_id
1 'polypeptide(L)'
;MQGMIIRMGIGRPRNFFSIQIRLDGRYLYVFDEKCLSTDKCGNMFNRQVYNRARSSTAKDLALPMQLSDTAMGSIIEDEISVSLE
;
A
#
# COMPACT_ATOMS: atom_id res chain seq x y z
N MET A 1 -2.63 -19.78 -9.85
CA MET A 1 -3.37 -18.66 -10.47
C MET A 1 -2.43 -17.47 -10.58
N GLN A 2 -2.14 -16.99 -11.80
CA GLN A 2 -1.37 -15.76 -12.00
C GLN A 2 -2.24 -14.57 -11.56
N GLY A 3 -1.75 -13.75 -10.61
CA GLY A 3 -2.43 -12.52 -10.21
C GLY A 3 -2.20 -11.43 -11.26
N MET A 4 -3.21 -10.64 -11.55
CA MET A 4 -3.10 -9.47 -12.45
C MET A 4 -2.38 -8.35 -11.70
N ILE A 5 -1.41 -7.69 -12.33
CA ILE A 5 -0.76 -6.50 -11.77
C ILE A 5 -1.43 -5.27 -12.38
N ILE A 6 -1.93 -4.37 -11.53
CA ILE A 6 -2.52 -3.09 -11.94
C ILE A 6 -1.74 -1.93 -11.36
N ARG A 7 -1.72 -0.80 -12.07
CA ARG A 7 -1.15 0.45 -11.56
C ARG A 7 -2.24 1.26 -10.87
N MET A 8 -2.09 1.52 -9.58
CA MET A 8 -3.04 2.30 -8.77
C MET A 8 -2.37 3.55 -8.24
N GLY A 9 -3.05 4.68 -8.30
CA GLY A 9 -2.69 5.89 -7.57
C GLY A 9 -3.35 5.89 -6.20
N ILE A 10 -2.60 6.19 -5.13
CA ILE A 10 -3.10 6.35 -3.77
C ILE A 10 -2.74 7.75 -3.29
N GLY A 11 -3.73 8.47 -2.78
CA GLY A 11 -3.61 9.79 -2.19
C GLY A 11 -3.69 10.99 -3.13
N ARG A 12 -3.61 12.19 -2.52
CA ARG A 12 -3.53 13.48 -3.22
C ARG A 12 -2.36 14.34 -2.69
N PRO A 13 -1.35 14.66 -3.51
CA PRO A 13 -1.14 14.21 -4.89
C PRO A 13 -0.97 12.68 -4.98
N ARG A 14 -1.30 12.13 -6.16
CA ARG A 14 -1.29 10.67 -6.38
C ARG A 14 0.13 10.12 -6.29
N ASN A 15 0.33 9.14 -5.41
CA ASN A 15 1.49 8.26 -5.42
C ASN A 15 1.11 6.96 -6.12
N PHE A 16 1.83 6.57 -7.17
CA PHE A 16 1.49 5.36 -7.94
C PHE A 16 2.14 4.12 -7.34
N PHE A 17 1.49 2.97 -7.49
CA PHE A 17 1.97 1.66 -7.04
C PHE A 17 1.59 0.58 -8.05
N SER A 18 2.45 -0.41 -8.24
CA SER A 18 2.11 -1.65 -8.94
C SER A 18 1.56 -2.66 -7.93
N ILE A 19 0.26 -2.92 -8.00
CA ILE A 19 -0.47 -3.77 -7.06
C ILE A 19 -0.82 -5.10 -7.73
N GLN A 20 -0.48 -6.20 -7.08
CA GLN A 20 -0.95 -7.53 -7.49
C GLN A 20 -2.36 -7.78 -6.95
N ILE A 21 -3.32 -7.92 -7.86
CA ILE A 21 -4.69 -8.27 -7.54
C ILE A 21 -4.82 -9.79 -7.43
N ARG A 22 -5.39 -10.21 -6.30
CA ARG A 22 -5.75 -11.58 -5.99
C ARG A 22 -7.25 -11.67 -5.88
N LEU A 23 -7.88 -12.59 -6.62
CA LEU A 23 -9.34 -12.77 -6.61
C LEU A 23 -9.88 -13.21 -5.24
N ASP A 24 -9.03 -13.83 -4.41
CA ASP A 24 -9.30 -14.22 -3.03
C ASP A 24 -8.83 -13.17 -1.99
N GLY A 25 -8.29 -12.04 -2.45
CA GLY A 25 -7.77 -10.98 -1.60
C GLY A 25 -8.89 -10.14 -0.99
N ARG A 26 -8.81 -9.88 0.33
CA ARG A 26 -9.76 -9.02 1.06
C ARG A 26 -9.23 -7.61 1.32
N TYR A 27 -7.93 -7.41 1.22
CA TYR A 27 -7.27 -6.17 1.61
C TYR A 27 -6.33 -5.68 0.51
N LEU A 28 -6.38 -4.38 0.25
CA LEU A 28 -5.34 -3.65 -0.45
C LEU A 28 -4.31 -3.18 0.59
N TYR A 29 -3.04 -3.47 0.37
CA TYR A 29 -1.97 -3.00 1.25
C TYR A 29 -0.76 -2.55 0.43
N VAL A 30 -0.05 -1.56 0.96
CA VAL A 30 1.19 -1.01 0.43
C VAL A 30 2.19 -0.88 1.57
N PHE A 31 3.48 -0.80 1.23
CA PHE A 31 4.52 -0.60 2.25
C PHE A 31 4.46 0.83 2.77
N ASP A 32 4.38 0.97 4.09
CA ASP A 32 4.49 2.26 4.77
C ASP A 32 5.93 2.77 4.72
N GLU A 33 6.12 4.09 4.65
CA GLU A 33 7.47 4.70 4.70
C GLU A 33 8.26 4.35 5.97
N LYS A 34 7.56 4.01 7.05
CA LYS A 34 8.14 3.61 8.35
C LYS A 34 8.45 2.11 8.40
N CYS A 35 8.34 1.38 7.29
CA CYS A 35 8.66 -0.05 7.24
C CYS A 35 10.18 -0.25 7.39
N LEU A 36 10.62 -0.64 8.59
CA LEU A 36 12.05 -0.72 8.97
C LEU A 36 12.74 -2.04 8.59
N SER A 37 11.99 -3.07 8.21
CA SER A 37 12.57 -4.38 7.88
C SER A 37 13.20 -4.33 6.49
N THR A 38 14.52 -4.20 6.42
CA THR A 38 15.30 -4.19 5.16
C THR A 38 15.02 -5.40 4.28
N ASP A 39 14.77 -6.56 4.90
CA ASP A 39 14.60 -7.85 4.23
C ASP A 39 13.14 -8.09 3.80
N LYS A 40 12.14 -7.61 4.56
CA LYS A 40 10.72 -7.87 4.30
C LYS A 40 9.98 -6.71 3.63
N CYS A 41 10.41 -5.49 3.88
CA CYS A 41 10.00 -4.30 3.11
C CYS A 41 10.73 -4.24 1.75
N GLY A 42 11.76 -5.07 1.57
CA GLY A 42 12.44 -5.35 0.30
C GLY A 42 13.13 -4.11 -0.25
N ASN A 43 14.39 -3.90 0.15
CA ASN A 43 15.32 -2.95 -0.46
C ASN A 43 14.70 -1.54 -0.70
N MET A 44 14.72 -0.69 0.33
CA MET A 44 14.13 0.67 0.38
C MET A 44 14.50 1.58 -0.82
N PHE A 45 15.52 1.21 -1.58
CA PHE A 45 16.02 1.98 -2.72
C PHE A 45 15.20 1.80 -4.01
N ASN A 46 14.41 0.72 -4.16
CA ASN A 46 13.73 0.39 -5.44
C ASN A 46 12.20 0.19 -5.35
N ARG A 47 11.55 0.41 -4.19
CA ARG A 47 10.08 0.33 -4.07
C ARG A 47 9.45 1.65 -3.68
N GLN A 48 8.31 1.95 -4.31
CA GLN A 48 7.43 3.05 -3.91
C GLN A 48 6.82 2.73 -2.54
N VAL A 49 7.10 3.58 -1.55
CA VAL A 49 6.49 3.53 -0.22
C VAL A 49 5.39 4.57 -0.10
N TYR A 50 4.41 4.29 0.73
CA TYR A 50 3.33 5.20 1.04
C TYR A 50 3.71 6.07 2.25
N ASN A 51 3.71 7.39 2.04
CA ASN A 51 3.86 8.40 3.09
C ASN A 51 2.51 9.09 3.28
N ARG A 52 1.85 8.79 4.40
CA ARG A 52 0.53 9.35 4.72
C ARG A 52 0.55 10.87 4.91
N ALA A 53 1.65 11.43 5.42
CA ALA A 53 1.80 12.87 5.64
C ALA A 53 1.90 13.67 4.32
N ARG A 54 2.13 13.00 3.18
CA ARG A 54 2.17 13.62 1.86
C ARG A 54 0.82 13.61 1.13
N SER A 55 -0.19 12.93 1.66
CA SER A 55 -1.52 12.87 1.06
C SER A 55 -2.50 13.75 1.84
N SER A 56 -3.15 14.70 1.16
CA SER A 56 -4.17 15.57 1.75
C SER A 56 -5.52 14.87 1.98
N THR A 57 -5.69 13.67 1.45
CA THR A 57 -6.91 12.85 1.59
C THR A 57 -6.74 11.68 2.55
N ALA A 58 -5.53 11.50 3.12
CA ALA A 58 -5.27 10.45 4.09
C ALA A 58 -5.98 10.71 5.41
N LYS A 59 -6.66 9.70 5.93
CA LYS A 59 -7.22 9.66 7.29
C LYS A 59 -6.71 8.44 8.02
N ASP A 60 -6.11 8.67 9.18
CA ASP A 60 -5.68 7.60 10.05
C ASP A 60 -6.88 7.08 10.85
N LEU A 61 -7.19 5.79 10.70
CA LEU A 61 -8.25 5.16 11.49
C LEU A 61 -7.73 4.67 12.85
N ALA A 62 -6.41 4.72 13.09
CA ALA A 62 -5.74 4.20 14.29
C ALA A 62 -6.07 2.72 14.60
N LEU A 63 -6.49 1.95 13.59
CA LEU A 63 -6.79 0.54 13.72
C LEU A 63 -5.54 -0.28 13.36
N PRO A 64 -4.91 -0.98 14.33
CA PRO A 64 -3.80 -1.87 14.02
C PRO A 64 -4.29 -3.04 13.17
N MET A 65 -3.45 -3.53 12.26
CA MET A 65 -3.74 -4.66 11.39
C MET A 65 -2.56 -5.62 11.33
N GLN A 66 -2.85 -6.91 11.48
CA GLN A 66 -1.90 -7.99 11.22
C GLN A 66 -2.36 -8.76 9.97
N LEU A 67 -1.58 -8.64 8.89
CA LEU A 67 -1.82 -9.34 7.62
C LEU A 67 -1.24 -10.77 7.65
N SER A 68 -0.14 -10.97 8.37
CA SER A 68 0.50 -12.27 8.62
C SER A 68 1.41 -12.20 9.84
N ASP A 69 2.04 -13.31 10.22
CA ASP A 69 3.07 -13.35 11.28
C ASP A 69 4.24 -12.40 11.04
N THR A 70 4.40 -11.92 9.81
CA THR A 70 5.54 -11.09 9.39
C THR A 70 5.16 -9.76 8.79
N ALA A 71 3.85 -9.48 8.64
CA ALA A 71 3.34 -8.24 8.08
C ALA A 71 2.31 -7.62 9.02
N MET A 72 2.68 -6.49 9.63
CA MET A 72 1.82 -5.69 10.49
C MET A 72 1.80 -4.24 9.99
N GLY A 73 0.71 -3.53 10.28
CA GLY A 73 0.54 -2.13 9.90
C GLY A 73 -0.66 -1.50 10.58
N SER A 74 -1.18 -0.44 9.97
CA SER A 74 -2.38 0.27 10.41
C SER A 74 -3.34 0.45 9.22
N ILE A 75 -4.64 0.36 9.47
CA ILE A 75 -5.66 0.69 8.48
C ILE A 75 -5.75 2.22 8.37
N ILE A 76 -5.80 2.71 7.13
CA ILE A 76 -6.02 4.11 6.78
C ILE A 76 -7.13 4.18 5.75
N GLU A 77 -7.76 5.35 5.62
CA GLU A 77 -8.54 5.71 4.44
C GLU A 77 -7.75 6.69 3.59
N ASP A 78 -7.78 6.54 2.27
CA ASP A 78 -7.25 7.52 1.34
C ASP A 78 -7.96 7.41 -0.02
N GLU A 79 -7.79 8.39 -0.90
CA GLU A 79 -8.29 8.33 -2.26
C GLU A 79 -7.52 7.28 -3.08
N ILE A 80 -8.26 6.43 -3.80
CA ILE A 80 -7.69 5.45 -4.73
C ILE A 80 -8.13 5.82 -6.15
N SER A 81 -7.16 5.90 -7.06
CA SER A 81 -7.37 6.10 -8.50
C SER A 81 -6.88 4.89 -9.26
N VAL A 82 -7.74 4.27 -10.07
CA VAL A 82 -7.37 3.17 -10.96
C VAL A 82 -7.43 3.67 -12.40
N SER A 83 -6.32 3.52 -13.14
CA SER A 83 -6.33 3.73 -14.58
C SER A 83 -6.46 2.37 -15.24
N LEU A 84 -7.55 2.15 -15.95
CA LEU A 84 -7.71 1.02 -16.86
C LEU A 84 -7.27 1.53 -18.23
N GLU A 85 -6.10 1.08 -18.70
CA GLU A 85 -5.74 1.15 -20.12
C GLU A 85 -6.37 -0.03 -20.86
#